data_AF-A0A7V9EIU3-F1
#
_entry.id   AF-A0A7V9EIU3-F1
#
_cell.length_a   1.000
_cell.length_b   1.000
_cell.length_c   1.000
_cell.angle_alpha   90.00
_cell.angle_beta   90.00
_cell.angle_gamma   90.00
#
_symmetry.space_group_name_H-M   'P 1'
#
loop_
_entity.id
_entity.type
_entity.pdbx_description
1 polymer ?
#
loop_
_entity_poly.entity_id
_entity_poly.type
_entity_poly.pdbx_seq_one_letter_code
_entity_poly.pdbx_strand_id
1 'polypeptide(L)' 'MGSLLFTATGVAGPQDQAGFEAAVTGGTGSYSRARGEVSAAFTATTTVLTYHLQ' A
#
# COMPACT_ATOMS: atom_id res chain seq x y z
N MET A 1 -4.12 -20.76 -6.99
CA MET A 1 -4.54 -19.41 -6.59
C MET A 1 -3.29 -18.58 -6.39
N GLY A 2 -3.08 -17.51 -7.16
CA GLY A 2 -1.90 -16.63 -6.99
C GLY A 2 -2.20 -15.54 -5.97
N SER A 3 -1.22 -15.18 -5.13
CA SER A 3 -1.30 -14.01 -4.26
C SER A 3 -0.76 -12.78 -5.00
N LEU A 4 -1.42 -11.64 -4.78
CA LEU A 4 -0.91 -10.34 -5.18
C LEU A 4 -0.13 -9.76 -4.00
N LEU A 5 1.14 -9.45 -4.20
CA LEU A 5 1.98 -8.80 -3.21
C LEU A 5 2.44 -7.46 -3.77
N PHE A 6 2.33 -6.41 -2.95
CA PHE A 6 2.86 -5.09 -3.24
C PHE A 6 3.89 -4.73 -2.19
N THR A 7 5.05 -4.23 -2.61
CA THR A 7 6.05 -3.67 -1.69
C THR A 7 5.92 -2.16 -1.72
N ALA A 8 5.78 -1.55 -0.54
CA ALA A 8 5.73 -0.10 -0.40
C ALA A 8 6.77 0.36 0.60
N THR A 9 7.46 1.47 0.29
CA THR A 9 8.46 2.08 1.17
C THR A 9 7.99 3.49 1.51
N GLY A 10 7.80 3.76 2.80
CA GLY A 10 7.37 5.05 3.31
C GLY A 10 7.69 5.17 4.80
N VAL A 11 7.67 6.40 5.31
CA VAL A 11 7.80 6.64 6.75
C VAL A 11 6.42 6.45 7.36
N ALA A 12 6.22 5.35 8.08
CA ALA A 12 5.00 5.15 8.86
C ALA A 12 4.98 6.16 10.01
N GLY A 13 3.97 7.03 10.03
CA GLY A 13 3.66 7.85 11.20
C GLY A 13 3.16 7.00 12.38
N PRO A 14 2.90 7.61 13.56
CA PRO A 14 2.28 6.91 14.68
C PRO A 14 1.02 6.17 14.25
N GLN A 15 0.76 4.98 14.79
CA GLN A 15 -0.45 4.19 14.47
C GLN A 15 -1.76 4.91 14.84
N ASP A 16 -1.68 5.94 15.70
CA ASP A 16 -2.79 6.82 16.06
C ASP A 16 -3.04 7.94 15.02
N GLN A 17 -2.24 8.00 13.96
CA GLN A 17 -2.43 8.94 12.85
C GLN A 17 -3.40 8.34 11.84
N ALA A 18 -4.25 9.17 11.22
CA ALA A 18 -5.38 8.75 10.36
C ALA A 18 -4.99 7.97 9.08
N GLY A 19 -3.70 7.68 8.87
CA GLY A 19 -3.20 6.93 7.74
C GLY A 19 -1.71 7.09 7.50
N PHE A 20 -1.20 6.41 6.48
CA PHE A 20 0.13 6.69 5.90
C PHE A 20 0.08 6.62 4.38
N GLU A 21 1.05 7.26 3.73
CA GLU A 21 1.29 7.18 2.29
C GLU A 21 2.69 6.62 2.01
N ALA A 22 2.81 5.75 1.03
CA ALA A 22 4.07 5.13 0.64
C ALA A 22 4.15 4.88 -0.87
N ALA A 23 5.37 4.92 -1.41
CA ALA A 23 5.60 4.63 -2.81
C ALA A 23 5.57 3.11 -3.05
N VAL A 24 4.84 2.66 -4.08
CA VAL A 24 4.82 1.26 -4.54
C VAL A 24 6.08 1.00 -5.37
N THR A 25 6.95 0.13 -4.85
CA THR A 25 8.25 -0.19 -5.45
C THR A 25 8.28 -1.53 -6.18
N GLY A 26 7.20 -2.30 -6.12
CA GLY A 26 7.06 -3.52 -6.91
C GLY A 26 5.73 -4.24 -6.69
N GLY A 27 5.38 -5.12 -7.64
CA GLY A 27 4.21 -5.98 -7.61
C GLY A 27 4.50 -7.37 -8.19
N THR A 28 3.57 -8.31 -8.05
CA THR A 28 3.64 -9.65 -8.66
C THR A 28 2.52 -9.85 -9.69
N GLY A 29 2.64 -10.87 -10.55
CA GLY A 29 1.64 -11.21 -11.55
C GLY A 29 1.38 -10.09 -12.57
N SER A 30 0.10 -9.77 -12.80
CA SER A 30 -0.32 -8.70 -13.73
C SER A 30 0.18 -7.31 -13.34
N TYR A 31 0.65 -7.13 -12.10
CA TYR A 31 1.18 -5.86 -11.59
C TYR A 31 2.70 -5.87 -11.43
N SER A 32 3.40 -6.79 -12.09
CA SER A 32 4.87 -6.95 -12.00
C SER A 32 5.69 -5.70 -12.35
N ARG A 33 5.10 -4.76 -13.10
CA ARG A 33 5.71 -3.48 -13.46
C ARG A 33 5.05 -2.27 -12.82
N ALA A 34 4.08 -2.48 -11.93
CA ALA A 34 3.30 -1.40 -11.35
C ALA A 34 4.18 -0.44 -10.55
N ARG A 35 3.92 0.85 -10.74
CA ARG A 35 4.51 1.97 -10.00
C ARG A 35 3.36 2.85 -9.51
N GLY A 36 3.60 3.60 -8.45
CA GLY A 36 2.62 4.55 -7.95
C GLY A 36 2.68 4.68 -6.44
N GLU A 37 1.53 4.92 -5.84
CA GLU A 37 1.41 5.23 -4.41
C GLU A 37 0.35 4.33 -3.76
N VAL A 38 0.56 4.05 -2.47
CA VAL A 38 -0.42 3.41 -1.62
C VAL A 38 -0.74 4.32 -0.44
N SER A 39 -2.02 4.51 -0.17
CA SER A 39 -2.50 5.15 1.05
C SER A 39 -3.19 4.12 1.94
N ALA A 40 -2.94 4.21 3.24
CA ALA A 40 -3.60 3.40 4.25
C ALA A 40 -4.53 4.27 5.07
N ALA A 41 -5.76 3.81 5.30
CA ALA A 41 -6.66 4.36 6.30
C ALA A 41 -6.82 3.36 7.43
N PHE A 42 -6.54 3.81 8.66
CA PHE A 42 -6.65 2.98 9.85
C PHE A 42 -7.96 3.25 10.57
N THR A 43 -8.63 2.18 10.96
CA THR A 43 -9.75 2.19 11.92
C THR A 43 -9.40 1.25 13.07
N ALA A 44 -10.15 1.28 14.17
CA ALA A 44 -9.87 0.47 15.36
C ALA A 44 -9.76 -1.05 15.09
N THR A 45 -10.35 -1.55 14.00
CA THR A 45 -10.38 -2.99 13.67
C THR A 45 -9.95 -3.31 12.24
N THR A 46 -9.84 -2.31 11.36
CA THR A 46 -9.64 -2.52 9.92
C THR A 46 -8.59 -1.56 9.39
N THR A 47 -7.71 -2.07 8.53
CA THR A 47 -6.82 -1.26 7.69
C THR A 47 -7.29 -1.37 6.25
N VAL A 48 -7.54 -0.23 5.61
CA VAL A 48 -7.89 -0.16 4.18
C VAL A 48 -6.67 0.37 3.43
N LEU A 49 -6.19 -0.37 2.44
CA LEU A 49 -5.11 0.05 1.55
C LEU A 49 -5.68 0.39 0.17
N THR A 50 -5.41 1.62 -0.30
CA THR A 50 -5.80 2.09 -1.63
C THR A 50 -4.56 2.27 -2.48
N TYR A 51 -4.49 1.57 -3.61
CA TYR A 51 -3.35 1.62 -4.53
C TYR A 51 -3.69 2.44 -5.78
N HIS A 52 -2.90 3.46 -6.06
CA HIS A 52 -2.97 4.26 -7.29
C HIS A 52 -1.82 3.85 -8.21
N LEU A 53 -2.07 2.90 -9.11
CA LEU A 53 -1.08 2.33 -10.01
C LEU A 53 -1.14 2.99 -11.39
N GLN A 54 0.03 3.21 -12.00
CA GLN A 54 0.23 3.67 -13.38
C GLN A 54 0.74 2.54 -14.28
#